data_AF-A0A946XXF2-F1
#
_entry.id   AF-A0A946XXF2-F1
#
_cell.length_a   1.000
_cell.length_b   1.000
_cell.length_c   1.000
_cell.angle_alpha   90.00
_cell.angle_beta   90.00
_cell.angle_gamma   90.00
#
_symmetry.space_group_name_H-M   'P 1'
#
loop_
_entity.id
_entity.type
_entity.pdbx_description
1 polymer ?
#
loop_
_entity_poly.entity_id
_entity_poly.type
_entity_poly.pdbx_seq_one_letter_code
_entity_poly.pdbx_strand_id
1 'polypeptide(L)'
;MKLFVFRRIALAVALACSFSARAQTTTGETPVYPDAGNPPAGIPVIDEDAVLLCIGMSQANDECGGRRPQHTGGWRDQSTLPVAIVNGGIDNWDVRLIIDDPDTYWDAVEQRITDAGYTNDDVQLIWGKNATRSGVAQGGSGDVLTERTVLRDNLVLIQQQVADRFPNLRAGFHSSRAYGGFCELNSEPFSFDSIFAIEGWDNEAGAIDSSTIWHRGPYLWADGTNPRSGDGLTWLEQDFIADGCHPEQSGIDKIAAMNEAFFAQLTYAPAGSAPPPAPPPP
;
A
#
# COMPACT_ATOMS: atom_id res chain seq x y z
N MET A 1 47.81 34.69 -41.98
CA MET A 1 47.39 33.31 -41.63
C MET A 1 48.19 32.87 -40.41
N LYS A 2 47.63 32.97 -39.20
CA LYS A 2 48.25 32.49 -37.95
C LYS A 2 47.29 31.47 -37.33
N LEU A 3 47.72 30.22 -37.25
CA LEU A 3 46.97 29.08 -36.72
C LEU A 3 46.96 29.15 -35.18
N PHE A 4 45.77 29.02 -34.58
CA PHE A 4 45.59 28.83 -33.14
C PHE A 4 45.89 27.38 -32.76
N VAL A 5 46.70 27.18 -31.71
CA VAL A 5 46.96 25.88 -31.08
C VAL A 5 46.02 25.74 -29.88
N PHE A 6 45.10 24.76 -29.94
CA PHE A 6 44.26 24.39 -28.79
C PHE A 6 45.01 23.40 -27.89
N ARG A 7 45.27 23.78 -26.63
CA ARG A 7 45.64 22.84 -25.56
C ARG A 7 44.36 22.17 -25.05
N ARG A 8 44.24 20.85 -25.23
CA ARG A 8 43.22 20.03 -24.56
C ARG A 8 43.63 19.82 -23.10
N ILE A 9 42.81 20.34 -22.18
CA ILE A 9 42.85 20.02 -20.76
C ILE A 9 42.18 18.66 -20.59
N ALA A 10 42.91 17.65 -20.12
CA ALA A 10 42.33 16.40 -19.68
C ALA A 10 41.80 16.59 -18.25
N LEU A 11 40.48 16.75 -18.11
CA LEU A 11 39.80 16.65 -16.83
C LEU A 11 39.26 15.21 -16.73
N ALA A 12 39.93 14.39 -15.92
CA ALA A 12 39.42 13.07 -15.56
C ALA A 12 38.25 13.26 -14.58
N VAL A 13 37.02 13.14 -15.09
CA VAL A 13 35.82 13.01 -14.26
C VAL A 13 35.66 11.53 -13.94
N ALA A 14 35.88 11.18 -12.66
CA ALA A 14 35.52 9.88 -12.13
C ALA A 14 33.99 9.74 -12.22
N LEU A 15 33.53 8.81 -13.07
CA LEU A 15 32.14 8.44 -13.19
C LEU A 15 31.80 7.58 -11.96
N ALA A 16 31.32 8.21 -10.88
CA ALA A 16 30.61 7.51 -9.83
C ALA A 16 29.22 7.15 -10.40
N CYS A 17 29.00 5.87 -10.70
CA CYS A 17 27.68 5.35 -11.02
C CYS A 17 26.81 5.38 -9.75
N SER A 18 26.16 6.51 -9.52
CA SER A 18 25.05 6.63 -8.57
C SER A 18 23.76 6.47 -9.38
N PHE A 19 23.22 5.25 -9.46
CA PHE A 19 21.84 5.04 -9.91
C PHE A 19 20.90 5.48 -8.78
N SER A 20 20.69 6.77 -8.61
CA SER A 20 19.71 7.34 -7.70
C SER A 20 19.08 8.57 -8.36
N ALA A 21 18.29 8.34 -9.41
CA ALA A 21 17.47 9.39 -10.01
C ALA A 21 16.43 8.78 -10.96
N ARG A 22 15.29 8.30 -10.44
CA ARG A 22 14.04 8.22 -11.21
C ARG A 22 12.77 8.17 -10.37
N ALA A 23 12.73 8.92 -9.27
CA ALA A 23 11.50 9.45 -8.69
C ALA A 23 11.36 10.92 -9.12
N GLN A 24 11.24 11.17 -10.41
CA GLN A 24 10.89 12.51 -10.91
C GLN A 24 9.42 12.48 -11.31
N THR A 25 8.58 13.04 -10.44
CA THR A 25 7.39 13.74 -10.88
C THR A 25 7.82 14.75 -11.96
N THR A 26 6.97 15.01 -12.95
CA THR A 26 7.24 16.03 -13.98
C THR A 26 7.41 17.45 -13.42
N THR A 27 7.24 17.63 -12.10
CA THR A 27 7.40 18.89 -11.37
C THR A 27 8.72 18.99 -10.58
N GLY A 28 9.48 17.90 -10.42
CA GLY A 28 10.72 17.92 -9.63
C GLY A 28 10.50 18.06 -8.12
N GLU A 29 9.28 17.85 -7.64
CA GLU A 29 8.92 17.88 -6.23
C GLU A 29 8.78 16.44 -5.72
N THR A 30 9.54 16.08 -4.68
CA THR A 30 9.20 14.95 -3.81
C THR A 30 7.97 15.38 -3.01
N PRO A 31 6.82 14.68 -3.11
CA PRO A 31 5.68 14.98 -2.27
C PRO A 31 6.12 14.93 -0.81
N VAL A 32 6.08 16.08 -0.15
CA VAL A 32 6.11 16.11 1.31
C VAL A 32 4.73 15.67 1.72
N TYR A 33 4.63 14.51 2.35
CA TYR A 33 3.39 13.97 2.88
C TYR A 33 3.33 14.35 4.37
N PRO A 34 2.82 15.54 4.73
CA PRO A 34 2.89 16.04 6.10
C PRO A 34 2.13 15.16 7.12
N ASP A 35 1.18 14.36 6.64
CA ASP A 35 0.34 13.47 7.44
C ASP A 35 0.61 11.97 7.17
N ALA A 36 1.78 11.62 6.62
CA ALA A 36 2.19 10.26 6.22
C ALA A 36 1.89 9.13 7.21
N GLY A 37 1.74 9.45 8.50
CA GLY A 37 1.53 8.48 9.58
C GLY A 37 0.30 8.73 10.44
N ASN A 38 -0.58 9.68 10.09
CA ASN A 38 -1.74 10.02 10.91
C ASN A 38 -3.06 9.69 10.18
N PRO A 39 -4.01 9.00 10.83
CA PRO A 39 -5.35 8.83 10.26
C PRO A 39 -6.05 10.19 10.16
N PRO A 40 -6.99 10.37 9.22
CA PRO A 40 -7.78 11.60 9.14
C PRO A 40 -8.65 11.76 10.40
N ALA A 41 -9.04 13.00 10.69
CA ALA A 41 -9.96 13.26 11.80
C ALA A 41 -11.35 12.67 11.48
N GLY A 42 -12.09 12.28 12.52
CA GLY A 42 -13.48 11.84 12.39
C GLY A 42 -13.68 10.38 11.98
N ILE A 43 -12.64 9.54 12.03
CA ILE A 43 -12.81 8.08 11.97
C ILE A 43 -13.77 7.65 13.09
N PRO A 44 -14.82 6.87 12.80
CA PRO A 44 -15.70 6.34 13.82
C PRO A 44 -14.94 5.55 14.89
N VAL A 45 -15.47 5.51 16.11
CA VAL A 45 -14.96 4.63 17.17
C VAL A 45 -14.99 3.19 16.66
N ILE A 46 -13.96 2.40 16.95
CA ILE A 46 -13.84 0.98 16.59
C ILE A 46 -14.07 0.14 17.83
N ASP A 47 -14.79 -0.96 17.68
CA ASP A 47 -15.01 -1.88 18.80
C ASP A 47 -13.72 -2.63 19.12
N GLU A 48 -13.42 -2.76 20.40
CA GLU A 48 -12.44 -3.73 20.88
C GLU A 48 -12.87 -5.14 20.41
N ASP A 49 -11.89 -5.95 20.03
CA ASP A 49 -12.05 -7.30 19.45
C ASP A 49 -12.70 -7.36 18.06
N ALA A 50 -13.02 -6.21 17.44
CA ALA A 50 -13.41 -6.19 16.03
C ALA A 50 -12.28 -6.70 15.12
N VAL A 51 -12.62 -7.06 13.88
CA VAL A 51 -11.64 -7.46 12.87
C VAL A 51 -11.09 -6.26 12.11
N LEU A 52 -9.77 -6.18 12.06
CA LEU A 52 -8.99 -5.42 11.09
C LEU A 52 -8.53 -6.38 9.98
N LEU A 53 -9.15 -6.26 8.81
CA LEU A 53 -8.87 -7.13 7.68
C LEU A 53 -7.80 -6.52 6.78
N CYS A 54 -6.71 -7.24 6.58
CA CYS A 54 -5.74 -6.92 5.54
C CYS A 54 -6.22 -7.45 4.18
N ILE A 55 -6.26 -6.61 3.15
CA ILE A 55 -6.55 -7.03 1.78
C ILE A 55 -5.44 -6.63 0.82
N GLY A 56 -5.37 -7.34 -0.29
CA GLY A 56 -4.54 -7.01 -1.44
C GLY A 56 -3.69 -8.18 -1.92
N MET A 57 -2.57 -7.82 -2.55
CA MET A 57 -1.68 -8.73 -3.26
C MET A 57 -0.69 -9.46 -2.33
N SER A 58 0.22 -10.25 -2.90
CA SER A 58 1.23 -11.04 -2.18
C SER A 58 2.05 -10.25 -1.15
N GLN A 59 2.38 -8.99 -1.41
CA GLN A 59 3.05 -8.14 -0.42
C GLN A 59 2.17 -7.89 0.82
N ALA A 60 0.88 -7.57 0.63
CA ALA A 60 -0.05 -7.41 1.75
C ALA A 60 -0.22 -8.72 2.52
N ASN A 61 -0.26 -9.86 1.81
CA ASN A 61 -0.27 -11.19 2.41
C ASN A 61 0.95 -11.39 3.33
N ASP A 62 2.16 -11.20 2.80
CA ASP A 62 3.41 -11.36 3.55
C ASP A 62 3.46 -10.44 4.78
N GLU A 63 3.10 -9.17 4.59
CA GLU A 63 3.16 -8.13 5.63
C GLU A 63 2.14 -8.34 6.74
N CYS A 64 0.98 -8.92 6.45
CA CYS A 64 -0.07 -9.15 7.44
C CYS A 64 0.04 -10.52 8.14
N GLY A 65 1.09 -11.30 7.88
CA GLY A 65 1.35 -12.57 8.57
C GLY A 65 1.30 -13.81 7.68
N GLY A 66 1.38 -13.61 6.37
CA GLY A 66 1.64 -14.66 5.39
C GLY A 66 3.01 -15.28 5.65
N ARG A 67 3.05 -16.61 5.73
CA ARG A 67 4.27 -17.33 6.11
C ARG A 67 4.97 -17.88 4.88
N ARG A 68 6.01 -17.16 4.45
CA ARG A 68 7.08 -17.74 3.62
C ARG A 68 8.16 -18.32 4.52
N PRO A 69 9.02 -19.24 4.02
CA PRO A 69 10.04 -19.89 4.84
C PRO A 69 10.97 -18.95 5.63
N GLN A 70 11.20 -17.74 5.12
CA GLN A 70 12.06 -16.73 5.71
C GLN A 70 11.36 -15.81 6.73
N HIS A 71 10.02 -15.82 6.80
CA HIS A 71 9.28 -14.97 7.74
C HIS A 71 9.18 -15.63 9.11
N THR A 72 9.41 -14.86 10.17
CA THR A 72 9.16 -15.22 11.57
C THR A 72 7.79 -14.73 12.07
N GLY A 73 7.10 -13.88 11.30
CA GLY A 73 5.76 -13.37 11.57
C GLY A 73 5.49 -12.07 10.82
N GLY A 74 4.22 -11.68 10.69
CA GLY A 74 3.82 -10.39 10.10
C GLY A 74 3.27 -9.42 11.14
N TRP A 75 2.68 -8.31 10.67
CA TRP A 75 2.08 -7.30 11.53
C TRP A 75 1.05 -7.89 12.51
N ARG A 76 0.22 -8.83 12.06
CA ARG A 76 -0.72 -9.56 12.94
C ARG A 76 -0.03 -10.20 14.14
N ASP A 77 1.15 -10.79 13.95
CA ASP A 77 1.87 -11.50 15.01
C ASP A 77 2.62 -10.53 15.95
N GLN A 78 2.78 -9.26 15.53
CA GLN A 78 3.53 -8.21 16.24
C GLN A 78 2.61 -7.17 16.92
N SER A 79 1.35 -7.09 16.50
CA SER A 79 0.39 -6.06 16.92
C SER A 79 -0.02 -6.18 18.38
N THR A 80 -0.23 -5.02 18.99
CA THR A 80 -0.79 -4.85 20.34
C THR A 80 -2.14 -4.13 20.33
N LEU A 81 -2.66 -3.81 19.14
CA LEU A 81 -3.96 -3.17 18.99
C LEU A 81 -5.08 -4.03 19.61
N PRO A 82 -6.14 -3.41 20.16
CA PRO A 82 -7.24 -4.12 20.77
C PRO A 82 -8.24 -4.63 19.71
N VAL A 83 -7.75 -5.13 18.57
CA VAL A 83 -8.54 -5.69 17.47
C VAL A 83 -7.86 -6.96 16.97
N ALA A 84 -8.66 -7.85 16.37
CA ALA A 84 -8.14 -9.03 15.70
C ALA A 84 -7.68 -8.68 14.29
N ILE A 85 -6.37 -8.76 14.02
CA ILE A 85 -5.87 -8.61 12.66
C ILE A 85 -6.04 -9.92 11.90
N VAL A 86 -6.71 -9.88 10.75
CA VAL A 86 -6.91 -11.05 9.87
C VAL A 86 -6.24 -10.80 8.53
N ASN A 87 -5.42 -11.75 8.10
CA ASN A 87 -4.72 -11.67 6.82
C ASN A 87 -5.60 -12.20 5.67
N GLY A 88 -6.24 -11.31 4.93
CA GLY A 88 -6.94 -11.59 3.67
C GLY A 88 -6.11 -11.37 2.41
N GLY A 89 -4.82 -11.03 2.48
CA GLY A 89 -4.00 -10.83 1.28
C GLY A 89 -3.80 -12.13 0.50
N ILE A 90 -3.97 -12.11 -0.82
CA ILE A 90 -3.87 -13.32 -1.66
C ILE A 90 -2.67 -13.20 -2.61
N ASP A 91 -1.84 -14.24 -2.66
CA ASP A 91 -0.67 -14.28 -3.51
C ASP A 91 -1.05 -14.28 -4.99
N ASN A 92 -0.29 -13.54 -5.81
CA ASN A 92 -0.49 -13.46 -7.26
C ASN A 92 -1.79 -12.73 -7.70
N TRP A 93 -2.47 -12.00 -6.81
CA TRP A 93 -3.63 -11.16 -7.16
C TRP A 93 -3.27 -9.68 -7.21
N ASP A 94 -3.17 -9.12 -8.41
CA ASP A 94 -3.13 -7.67 -8.58
C ASP A 94 -4.56 -7.12 -8.70
N VAL A 95 -4.72 -5.80 -8.72
CA VAL A 95 -6.07 -5.20 -8.70
C VAL A 95 -6.92 -5.59 -9.91
N ARG A 96 -6.32 -5.85 -11.08
CA ARG A 96 -7.05 -6.28 -12.27
C ARG A 96 -7.69 -7.65 -12.05
N LEU A 97 -6.92 -8.60 -11.50
CA LEU A 97 -7.45 -9.93 -11.20
C LEU A 97 -8.56 -9.91 -10.16
N ILE A 98 -8.46 -9.04 -9.13
CA ILE A 98 -9.53 -8.88 -8.14
C ILE A 98 -10.83 -8.43 -8.82
N ILE A 99 -10.75 -7.56 -9.83
CA ILE A 99 -11.93 -7.08 -10.55
C ILE A 99 -12.43 -8.09 -11.60
N ASP A 100 -11.53 -8.80 -12.28
CA ASP A 100 -11.87 -9.78 -13.32
C ASP A 100 -12.46 -11.08 -12.75
N ASP A 101 -12.04 -11.47 -11.54
CA ASP A 101 -12.50 -12.69 -10.84
C ASP A 101 -12.75 -12.42 -9.34
N PRO A 102 -13.75 -11.58 -9.02
CA PRO A 102 -13.98 -11.12 -7.66
C PRO A 102 -14.42 -12.25 -6.73
N ASP A 103 -15.25 -13.18 -7.22
CA ASP A 103 -15.78 -14.27 -6.39
C ASP A 103 -14.63 -15.16 -5.88
N THR A 104 -13.69 -15.54 -6.75
CA THR A 104 -12.55 -16.36 -6.32
C THR A 104 -11.65 -15.64 -5.32
N TYR A 105 -11.42 -14.33 -5.51
CA TYR A 105 -10.65 -13.54 -4.55
C TYR A 105 -11.35 -13.47 -3.20
N TRP A 106 -12.61 -13.01 -3.19
CA TRP A 106 -13.34 -12.75 -1.97
C TRP A 106 -13.73 -14.03 -1.23
N ASP A 107 -14.05 -15.13 -1.91
CA ASP A 107 -14.25 -16.43 -1.27
C ASP A 107 -13.01 -16.85 -0.49
N ALA A 108 -11.80 -16.61 -1.03
CA ALA A 108 -10.56 -16.90 -0.33
C ALA A 108 -10.33 -15.96 0.87
N VAL A 109 -10.66 -14.67 0.75
CA VAL A 109 -10.59 -13.71 1.86
C VAL A 109 -11.54 -14.12 3.00
N GLU A 110 -12.80 -14.39 2.67
CA GLU A 110 -13.87 -14.74 3.60
C GLU A 110 -13.60 -16.11 4.27
N GLN A 111 -13.00 -17.05 3.54
CA GLN A 111 -12.53 -18.30 4.13
C GLN A 111 -11.45 -18.04 5.19
N ARG A 112 -10.51 -17.12 4.97
CA ARG A 112 -9.48 -16.78 5.97
C ARG A 112 -10.04 -16.07 7.20
N ILE A 113 -11.11 -15.28 7.03
CA ILE A 113 -11.87 -14.70 8.14
C ILE A 113 -12.51 -15.81 8.97
N THR A 114 -13.18 -16.75 8.31
CA THR A 114 -13.81 -17.92 8.94
C THR A 114 -12.80 -18.79 9.68
N ASP A 115 -11.65 -19.09 9.05
CA ASP A 115 -10.57 -19.89 9.64
C ASP A 115 -9.95 -19.22 10.87
N ALA A 116 -10.00 -17.88 10.94
CA ALA A 116 -9.58 -17.11 12.11
C ALA A 116 -10.65 -17.07 13.23
N GLY A 117 -11.84 -17.63 12.99
CA GLY A 117 -12.93 -17.71 13.97
C GLY A 117 -13.89 -16.51 13.95
N TYR A 118 -13.86 -15.70 12.89
CA TYR A 118 -14.68 -14.50 12.73
C TYR A 118 -15.65 -14.65 11.56
N THR A 119 -16.49 -13.65 11.38
CA THR A 119 -17.44 -13.50 10.26
C THR A 119 -17.23 -12.16 9.57
N ASN A 120 -17.86 -11.97 8.41
CA ASN A 120 -17.83 -10.68 7.72
C ASN A 120 -18.43 -9.53 8.56
N ASP A 121 -19.36 -9.84 9.46
CA ASP A 121 -19.98 -8.86 10.36
C ASP A 121 -18.99 -8.34 11.41
N ASP A 122 -17.92 -9.08 11.71
CA ASP A 122 -16.91 -8.66 12.69
C ASP A 122 -15.93 -7.62 12.10
N VAL A 123 -15.90 -7.46 10.77
CA VAL A 123 -14.98 -6.55 10.09
C VAL A 123 -15.43 -5.10 10.25
N GLN A 124 -14.62 -4.30 10.94
CA GLN A 124 -14.84 -2.86 11.12
C GLN A 124 -13.74 -1.99 10.53
N LEU A 125 -12.55 -2.58 10.31
CA LEU A 125 -11.41 -1.90 9.72
C LEU A 125 -10.86 -2.72 8.54
N ILE A 126 -10.42 -2.02 7.50
CA ILE A 126 -9.64 -2.63 6.42
C ILE A 126 -8.33 -1.87 6.22
N TRP A 127 -7.23 -2.61 6.11
CA TRP A 127 -5.98 -2.12 5.54
C TRP A 127 -5.72 -2.78 4.19
N GLY A 128 -5.64 -1.98 3.14
CA GLY A 128 -5.44 -2.46 1.77
C GLY A 128 -4.09 -2.03 1.22
N LYS A 129 -3.33 -2.97 0.66
CA LYS A 129 -2.15 -2.65 -0.15
C LYS A 129 -2.16 -3.38 -1.48
N ASN A 130 -2.27 -2.58 -2.53
CA ASN A 130 -2.61 -3.05 -3.87
C ASN A 130 -1.71 -2.40 -4.92
N ALA A 131 -1.63 -3.06 -6.07
CA ALA A 131 -0.90 -2.56 -7.21
C ALA A 131 -1.42 -3.20 -8.50
N THR A 132 -0.94 -2.68 -9.62
CA THR A 132 -1.05 -3.32 -10.92
C THR A 132 0.22 -4.10 -11.24
N ARG A 133 0.11 -5.13 -12.09
CA ARG A 133 1.26 -5.66 -12.82
C ARG A 133 1.63 -4.73 -13.97
N SER A 134 2.56 -3.82 -13.70
CA SER A 134 2.81 -2.66 -14.58
C SER A 134 3.58 -2.97 -15.87
N GLY A 135 4.40 -4.01 -15.89
CA GLY A 135 5.21 -4.36 -17.06
C GLY A 135 4.38 -4.94 -18.22
N VAL A 136 4.70 -4.57 -19.46
CA VAL A 136 4.01 -5.06 -20.67
C VAL A 136 3.99 -6.59 -20.76
N ALA A 137 5.10 -7.23 -20.40
CA ALA A 137 5.20 -8.69 -20.37
C ALA A 137 4.26 -9.36 -19.34
N GLN A 138 3.74 -8.58 -18.38
CA GLN A 138 2.85 -9.03 -17.31
C GLN A 138 1.41 -8.53 -17.49
N GLY A 139 1.07 -8.00 -18.67
CA GLY A 139 -0.27 -7.48 -18.99
C GLY A 139 -0.50 -6.02 -18.66
N GLY A 140 0.52 -5.30 -18.18
CA GLY A 140 0.47 -3.85 -17.95
C GLY A 140 0.72 -3.02 -19.22
N SER A 141 0.52 -1.72 -19.12
CA SER A 141 0.81 -0.76 -20.19
C SER A 141 2.29 -0.39 -20.27
N GLY A 142 3.04 -0.54 -19.18
CA GLY A 142 4.40 0.00 -19.02
C GLY A 142 4.45 1.53 -18.89
N ASP A 143 3.31 2.21 -18.94
CA ASP A 143 3.18 3.66 -18.79
C ASP A 143 2.67 4.00 -17.39
N VAL A 144 3.43 4.81 -16.65
CA VAL A 144 3.14 5.07 -15.23
C VAL A 144 1.80 5.79 -15.03
N LEU A 145 1.44 6.72 -15.91
CA LEU A 145 0.18 7.45 -15.79
C LEU A 145 -1.02 6.56 -16.11
N THR A 146 -0.90 5.72 -17.12
CA THR A 146 -1.93 4.72 -17.46
C THR A 146 -2.11 3.73 -16.30
N GLU A 147 -1.01 3.20 -15.75
CA GLU A 147 -1.10 2.29 -14.59
C GLU A 147 -1.65 2.96 -13.34
N ARG A 148 -1.37 4.25 -13.11
CA ARG A 148 -1.98 5.03 -12.03
C ARG A 148 -3.49 5.07 -12.16
N THR A 149 -3.99 5.43 -13.34
CA THR A 149 -5.43 5.51 -13.61
C THR A 149 -6.09 4.13 -13.42
N VAL A 150 -5.45 3.07 -13.91
CA VAL A 150 -5.95 1.72 -13.71
C VAL A 150 -5.98 1.35 -12.22
N LEU A 151 -4.90 1.62 -11.48
CA LEU A 151 -4.86 1.34 -10.05
C LEU A 151 -5.97 2.11 -9.33
N ARG A 152 -6.10 3.42 -9.57
CA ARG A 152 -7.16 4.27 -9.00
C ARG A 152 -8.55 3.69 -9.23
N ASP A 153 -8.89 3.39 -10.49
CA ASP A 153 -10.22 2.93 -10.86
C ASP A 153 -10.54 1.56 -10.25
N ASN A 154 -9.56 0.65 -10.21
CA ASN A 154 -9.76 -0.67 -9.60
C ASN A 154 -9.81 -0.58 -8.07
N LEU A 155 -9.09 0.35 -7.43
CA LEU A 155 -9.24 0.60 -6.00
C LEU A 155 -10.68 1.00 -5.70
N VAL A 156 -11.28 1.93 -6.45
CA VAL A 156 -12.68 2.30 -6.27
C VAL A 156 -13.62 1.10 -6.42
N LEU A 157 -13.43 0.26 -7.44
CA LEU A 157 -14.25 -0.93 -7.63
C LEU A 157 -14.09 -1.95 -6.48
N ILE A 158 -12.88 -2.12 -5.95
CA ILE A 158 -12.63 -2.93 -4.73
C ILE A 158 -13.39 -2.35 -3.53
N GLN A 159 -13.41 -1.02 -3.38
CA GLN A 159 -14.15 -0.37 -2.29
C GLN A 159 -15.66 -0.62 -2.38
N GLN A 160 -16.21 -0.63 -3.59
CA GLN A 160 -17.62 -0.97 -3.83
C GLN A 160 -17.89 -2.44 -3.48
N GLN A 161 -17.04 -3.37 -3.93
CA GLN A 161 -17.15 -4.80 -3.58
C GLN A 161 -17.05 -5.05 -2.07
N VAL A 162 -16.23 -4.29 -1.37
CA VAL A 162 -16.13 -4.33 0.10
C VAL A 162 -17.41 -3.88 0.77
N ALA A 163 -18.05 -2.81 0.29
CA ALA A 163 -19.26 -2.26 0.90
C ALA A 163 -20.42 -3.26 0.90
N ASP A 164 -20.49 -4.13 -0.10
CA ASP A 164 -21.50 -5.19 -0.21
C ASP A 164 -21.23 -6.37 0.74
N ARG A 165 -19.97 -6.57 1.15
CA ARG A 165 -19.52 -7.77 1.88
C ARG A 165 -19.39 -7.59 3.38
N PHE A 166 -19.05 -6.38 3.82
CA PHE A 166 -18.71 -6.09 5.22
C PHE A 166 -19.67 -5.04 5.79
N PRO A 167 -20.86 -5.45 6.26
CA PRO A 167 -21.95 -4.53 6.60
C PRO A 167 -21.66 -3.64 7.81
N ASN A 168 -20.67 -4.00 8.65
CA ASN A 168 -20.26 -3.23 9.82
C ASN A 168 -18.96 -2.44 9.62
N LEU A 169 -18.45 -2.35 8.38
CA LEU A 169 -17.23 -1.61 8.08
C LEU A 169 -17.38 -0.14 8.50
N ARG A 170 -16.41 0.35 9.28
CA ARG A 170 -16.39 1.73 9.79
C ARG A 170 -15.38 2.61 9.06
N ALA A 171 -14.24 2.03 8.67
CA ALA A 171 -13.23 2.72 7.89
C ALA A 171 -12.35 1.75 7.11
N GLY A 172 -12.02 2.11 5.87
CA GLY A 172 -11.03 1.43 5.05
C GLY A 172 -9.83 2.33 4.76
N PHE A 173 -8.64 1.76 4.71
CA PHE A 173 -7.39 2.49 4.50
C PHE A 173 -6.56 1.85 3.40
N HIS A 174 -6.22 2.59 2.35
CA HIS A 174 -5.24 2.11 1.37
C HIS A 174 -3.88 2.75 1.57
N SER A 175 -2.85 1.92 1.63
CA SER A 175 -1.46 2.34 1.70
C SER A 175 -0.78 2.31 0.33
N SER A 176 0.19 3.20 0.14
CA SER A 176 1.12 3.10 -0.97
C SER A 176 1.92 1.79 -0.91
N ARG A 177 2.59 1.44 -2.00
CA ARG A 177 3.65 0.43 -1.94
C ARG A 177 4.86 0.94 -1.15
N ALA A 178 5.70 -0.02 -0.75
CA ALA A 178 7.08 0.23 -0.35
C ALA A 178 7.94 0.56 -1.59
N TYR A 179 9.20 0.94 -1.35
CA TYR A 179 10.16 1.23 -2.43
C TYR A 179 10.26 0.08 -3.43
N GLY A 180 10.14 0.39 -4.71
CA GLY A 180 10.16 -0.60 -5.80
C GLY A 180 11.48 -0.68 -6.54
N GLY A 181 12.51 0.06 -6.15
CA GLY A 181 13.73 0.19 -6.96
C GLY A 181 14.58 -1.08 -7.05
N PHE A 182 14.32 -2.07 -6.19
CA PHE A 182 14.94 -3.39 -6.24
C PHE A 182 14.08 -4.43 -6.98
N CYS A 183 12.81 -4.12 -7.28
CA CYS A 183 11.84 -5.04 -7.86
C CYS A 183 11.82 -4.96 -9.39
N GLU A 184 11.87 -6.10 -10.09
CA GLU A 184 11.75 -6.11 -11.57
C GLU A 184 10.29 -6.09 -12.06
N LEU A 185 9.35 -6.72 -11.33
CA LEU A 185 7.97 -6.91 -11.80
C LEU A 185 7.11 -5.65 -11.72
N ASN A 186 7.44 -4.76 -10.79
CA ASN A 186 6.74 -3.50 -10.56
C ASN A 186 7.72 -2.49 -9.95
N SER A 187 8.71 -2.11 -10.75
CA SER A 187 9.83 -1.26 -10.34
C SER A 187 9.40 0.19 -10.07
N GLU A 188 10.33 1.03 -9.62
CA GLU A 188 10.12 2.48 -9.77
C GLU A 188 9.96 2.86 -11.26
N PRO A 189 9.12 3.87 -11.58
CA PRO A 189 8.40 4.76 -10.65
C PRO A 189 7.02 4.24 -10.18
N PHE A 190 6.58 3.05 -10.58
CA PHE A 190 5.21 2.58 -10.29
C PHE A 190 4.93 2.40 -8.78
N SER A 191 5.94 2.00 -8.01
CA SER A 191 5.86 1.94 -6.54
C SER A 191 5.58 3.30 -5.93
N PHE A 192 6.41 4.29 -6.25
CA PHE A 192 6.22 5.67 -5.85
C PHE A 192 4.85 6.19 -6.28
N ASP A 193 4.44 5.87 -7.51
CA ASP A 193 3.24 6.43 -8.11
C ASP A 193 1.91 5.94 -7.51
N SER A 194 1.95 4.80 -6.81
CA SER A 194 0.78 4.21 -6.16
C SER A 194 0.06 5.14 -5.17
N ILE A 195 0.78 6.09 -4.55
CA ILE A 195 0.15 7.06 -3.66
C ILE A 195 -0.74 8.05 -4.42
N PHE A 196 -0.37 8.43 -5.64
CA PHE A 196 -1.19 9.36 -6.44
C PHE A 196 -2.45 8.69 -6.97
N ALA A 197 -2.41 7.37 -7.22
CA ALA A 197 -3.63 6.62 -7.51
C ALA A 197 -4.62 6.67 -6.33
N ILE A 198 -4.10 6.61 -5.11
CA ILE A 198 -4.87 6.74 -3.87
C ILE A 198 -5.39 8.17 -3.68
N GLU A 199 -4.59 9.20 -3.95
CA GLU A 199 -5.04 10.60 -3.85
C GLU A 199 -6.09 10.97 -4.90
N GLY A 200 -5.94 10.40 -6.10
CA GLY A 200 -6.77 10.69 -7.26
C GLY A 200 -8.14 10.04 -7.23
N TRP A 201 -8.39 9.04 -6.36
CA TRP A 201 -9.64 8.25 -6.40
C TRP A 201 -10.91 9.09 -6.16
N ASP A 202 -10.81 10.22 -5.45
CA ASP A 202 -11.96 11.06 -5.06
C ASP A 202 -11.97 12.40 -5.78
N ASN A 203 -10.80 12.82 -6.29
CA ASN A 203 -10.53 14.20 -6.64
C ASN A 203 -10.28 14.40 -8.14
N GLU A 204 -10.21 13.32 -8.93
CA GLU A 204 -9.99 13.40 -10.37
C GLU A 204 -11.29 13.35 -11.16
N ALA A 205 -11.44 14.27 -12.12
CA ALA A 205 -12.63 14.34 -12.96
C ALA A 205 -12.82 13.05 -13.78
N GLY A 206 -14.01 12.45 -13.66
CA GLY A 206 -14.33 11.18 -14.32
C GLY A 206 -13.83 9.93 -13.60
N ALA A 207 -13.34 10.06 -12.36
CA ALA A 207 -13.16 8.91 -11.48
C ALA A 207 -14.50 8.21 -11.22
N ILE A 208 -14.44 6.90 -10.97
CA ILE A 208 -15.58 6.12 -10.49
C ILE A 208 -15.86 6.54 -9.04
N ASP A 209 -17.13 6.56 -8.61
CA ASP A 209 -17.51 6.99 -7.26
C ASP A 209 -17.01 6.00 -6.18
N SER A 210 -16.26 6.52 -5.21
CA SER A 210 -15.81 5.82 -4.01
C SER A 210 -16.83 5.89 -2.87
N SER A 211 -16.61 5.11 -1.80
CA SER A 211 -17.35 5.27 -0.55
C SER A 211 -16.62 6.23 0.40
N THR A 212 -17.38 7.09 1.10
CA THR A 212 -16.84 8.12 2.01
C THR A 212 -16.11 7.57 3.23
N ILE A 213 -16.17 6.27 3.48
CA ILE A 213 -15.49 5.59 4.60
C ILE A 213 -14.06 5.15 4.25
N TRP A 214 -13.62 5.39 3.01
CA TRP A 214 -12.26 5.07 2.58
C TRP A 214 -11.31 6.24 2.71
N HIS A 215 -10.10 5.94 3.16
CA HIS A 215 -9.11 6.91 3.55
C HIS A 215 -7.72 6.48 3.09
N ARG A 216 -6.81 7.45 3.14
CA ARG A 216 -5.38 7.19 2.98
C ARG A 216 -4.87 6.48 4.22
N GLY A 217 -4.24 5.33 4.02
CA GLY A 217 -3.54 4.59 5.05
C GLY A 217 -2.13 5.13 5.31
N PRO A 218 -1.36 4.45 6.17
CA PRO A 218 0.03 4.80 6.42
C PRO A 218 0.84 4.79 5.11
N TYR A 219 1.67 5.82 4.93
CA TYR A 219 2.50 5.96 3.75
C TYR A 219 3.76 5.10 3.91
N LEU A 220 3.94 4.11 3.03
CA LEU A 220 4.99 3.08 3.17
C LEU A 220 6.22 3.37 2.30
N TRP A 221 6.11 4.31 1.36
CA TRP A 221 7.19 4.60 0.42
C TRP A 221 8.24 5.55 1.02
N ALA A 222 9.50 5.25 0.74
CA ALA A 222 10.64 6.16 0.88
C ALA A 222 11.60 5.93 -0.30
N ASP A 223 12.45 6.91 -0.60
CA ASP A 223 13.37 6.87 -1.75
C ASP A 223 14.60 5.98 -1.48
N GLY A 224 14.37 4.67 -1.38
CA GLY A 224 15.42 3.69 -1.14
C GLY A 224 16.24 4.03 0.10
N THR A 225 17.56 4.17 -0.08
CA THR A 225 18.48 4.50 1.01
C THR A 225 18.46 5.96 1.43
N ASN A 226 17.73 6.83 0.72
CA ASN A 226 17.59 8.24 1.08
C ASN A 226 16.52 8.38 2.18
N PRO A 227 16.87 8.88 3.37
CA PRO A 227 15.94 8.94 4.49
C PRO A 227 14.76 9.87 4.18
N ARG A 228 13.55 9.35 4.34
CA ARG A 228 12.32 10.14 4.19
C ARG A 228 12.30 11.27 5.21
N SER A 229 11.97 12.47 4.73
CA SER A 229 11.85 13.64 5.60
C SER A 229 10.76 13.42 6.66
N GLY A 230 11.06 13.76 7.92
CA GLY A 230 10.13 13.64 9.05
C GLY A 230 10.38 12.43 9.95
N ASP A 231 10.53 11.23 9.38
CA ASP A 231 10.65 9.97 10.14
C ASP A 231 11.92 9.17 9.85
N GLY A 232 12.68 9.53 8.82
CA GLY A 232 13.93 8.86 8.47
C GLY A 232 13.76 7.48 7.86
N LEU A 233 12.55 7.11 7.40
CA LEU A 233 12.32 5.81 6.76
C LEU A 233 13.27 5.61 5.58
N THR A 234 13.85 4.42 5.49
CA THR A 234 14.69 3.96 4.37
C THR A 234 14.35 2.53 4.01
N TRP A 235 14.60 2.18 2.75
CA TRP A 235 14.47 0.85 2.18
C TRP A 235 15.84 0.39 1.65
N LEU A 236 16.34 -0.70 2.22
CA LEU A 236 17.57 -1.36 1.83
C LEU A 236 17.24 -2.60 1.01
N GLU A 237 18.16 -3.06 0.17
CA GLU A 237 17.97 -4.30 -0.61
C GLU A 237 17.70 -5.51 0.31
N GLN A 238 18.34 -5.55 1.48
CA GLN A 238 18.12 -6.59 2.51
C GLN A 238 16.72 -6.56 3.15
N ASP A 239 15.93 -5.50 2.95
CA ASP A 239 14.53 -5.46 3.40
C ASP A 239 13.60 -6.20 2.44
N PHE A 240 14.13 -6.74 1.35
CA PHE A 240 13.44 -7.53 0.37
C PHE A 240 14.12 -8.89 0.22
N ILE A 241 13.35 -9.89 -0.19
CA ILE A 241 13.91 -11.18 -0.57
C ILE A 241 14.63 -11.07 -1.92
N ALA A 242 15.19 -12.18 -2.40
CA ALA A 242 16.00 -12.21 -3.62
C ALA A 242 15.32 -11.67 -4.89
N ASP A 243 13.98 -11.54 -4.93
CA ASP A 243 13.26 -10.94 -6.05
C ASP A 243 13.15 -9.41 -5.99
N GLY A 244 13.59 -8.80 -4.88
CA GLY A 244 13.57 -7.36 -4.63
C GLY A 244 12.17 -6.73 -4.56
N CYS A 245 11.11 -7.55 -4.60
CA CYS A 245 9.72 -7.13 -4.64
C CYS A 245 8.98 -7.46 -3.34
N HIS A 246 9.16 -8.67 -2.82
CA HIS A 246 8.53 -9.11 -1.58
C HIS A 246 9.43 -8.76 -0.41
N PRO A 247 8.86 -8.29 0.72
CA PRO A 247 9.66 -7.93 1.86
C PRO A 247 10.31 -9.17 2.49
N GLU A 248 11.55 -9.01 2.94
CA GLU A 248 12.17 -9.89 3.93
C GLU A 248 11.65 -9.50 5.33
N GLN A 249 11.94 -10.30 6.36
CA GLN A 249 11.50 -10.02 7.72
C GLN A 249 11.81 -8.58 8.18
N SER A 250 12.99 -8.03 7.87
CA SER A 250 13.30 -6.64 8.26
C SER A 250 12.43 -5.60 7.56
N GLY A 251 11.97 -5.87 6.33
CA GLY A 251 11.00 -5.04 5.63
C GLY A 251 9.59 -5.18 6.21
N ILE A 252 9.20 -6.41 6.56
CA ILE A 252 7.94 -6.68 7.25
C ILE A 252 7.89 -5.92 8.58
N ASP A 253 8.95 -5.95 9.38
CA ASP A 253 9.02 -5.28 10.68
C ASP A 253 8.85 -3.76 10.56
N LYS A 254 9.42 -3.14 9.50
CA LYS A 254 9.22 -1.72 9.22
C LYS A 254 7.76 -1.40 8.90
N ILE A 255 7.10 -2.23 8.09
CA ILE A 255 5.70 -2.03 7.70
C ILE A 255 4.78 -2.27 8.89
N ALA A 256 5.03 -3.33 9.67
CA ALA A 256 4.32 -3.61 10.90
C ALA A 256 4.41 -2.44 11.88
N ALA A 257 5.59 -1.86 12.08
CA ALA A 257 5.76 -0.69 12.93
C ALA A 257 4.99 0.55 12.43
N MET A 258 5.00 0.81 11.11
CA MET A 258 4.24 1.92 10.53
C MET A 258 2.72 1.72 10.65
N ASN A 259 2.24 0.50 10.38
CA ASN A 259 0.83 0.15 10.54
C ASN A 259 0.41 0.26 12.01
N GLU A 260 1.18 -0.32 12.93
CA GLU A 260 0.91 -0.25 14.37
C GLU A 260 0.80 1.20 14.85
N ALA A 261 1.77 2.05 14.49
CA ALA A 261 1.77 3.45 14.87
C ALA A 261 0.58 4.24 14.29
N PHE A 262 0.15 3.91 13.07
CA PHE A 262 -1.00 4.56 12.44
C PHE A 262 -2.32 4.14 13.11
N PHE A 263 -2.56 2.83 13.23
CA PHE A 263 -3.82 2.31 13.74
C PHE A 263 -3.97 2.48 15.27
N ALA A 264 -2.86 2.61 16.01
CA ALA A 264 -2.89 2.94 17.44
C ALA A 264 -3.45 4.34 17.73
N GLN A 265 -3.55 5.22 16.73
CA GLN A 265 -4.13 6.56 16.87
C GLN A 265 -5.65 6.58 16.72
N LEU A 266 -6.26 5.47 16.29
CA LEU A 266 -7.72 5.35 16.24
C LEU A 266 -8.32 5.26 17.64
N THR A 267 -9.61 5.58 17.75
CA THR A 267 -10.33 5.46 19.02
C THR A 267 -10.98 4.10 19.11
N TYR A 268 -10.60 3.32 20.13
CA TYR A 268 -11.18 2.02 20.45
C TYR A 268 -12.06 2.11 21.70
N ALA A 269 -13.12 1.31 21.74
CA ALA A 269 -14.00 1.21 22.91
C ALA A 269 -14.60 -0.20 23.03
N PRO A 270 -15.03 -0.64 24.22
CA PRO A 270 -15.61 -1.97 24.41
C PRO A 270 -16.72 -2.30 23.40
N ALA A 271 -16.79 -3.55 22.95
CA ALA A 271 -17.72 -3.97 21.90
C ALA A 271 -19.17 -3.51 22.12
N GLY A 272 -19.81 -2.99 21.06
CA GLY A 272 -21.19 -2.51 21.09
C GLY A 272 -21.38 -1.14 21.76
N SER A 273 -20.31 -0.44 22.14
CA SER A 273 -20.38 0.92 22.69
C SER A 273 -20.42 2.01 21.62
N ALA A 274 -19.99 1.70 20.39
CA ALA A 274 -20.07 2.62 19.26
C ALA A 274 -21.45 2.57 18.59
N PRO A 275 -21.96 3.70 18.06
CA PRO A 275 -23.15 3.69 17.21
C PRO A 275 -22.90 2.81 15.98
N PRO A 276 -23.92 2.07 15.49
CA PRO A 276 -23.80 1.37 14.21
C PRO A 276 -23.44 2.35 13.09
N PRO A 277 -22.75 1.89 12.02
CA PRO A 277 -22.44 2.74 10.88
C PRO A 277 -23.70 3.42 10.35
N ALA A 278 -23.59 4.70 9.98
CA ALA A 278 -24.68 5.36 9.28
C ALA A 278 -24.91 4.63 7.94
N PRO A 279 -26.17 4.38 7.53
CA PRO A 279 -26.43 3.77 6.24
C PRO A 279 -25.82 4.61 5.12
N PRO A 280 -25.33 3.99 4.04
CA PRO A 280 -24.77 4.73 2.91
C PRO A 280 -25.81 5.73 2.38
N PRO A 281 -25.38 6.92 1.92
CA PRO A 281 -26.28 7.88 1.32
C PRO A 281 -27.02 7.25 0.11
N PRO A 282 -28.28 7.65 -0.14
CA PRO A 282 -29.10 7.12 -1.22
C PRO A 282 -28.59 7.51 -2.62
#